data_AF-A0A0A9Z757-F1
#
_entry.id   AF-A0A0A9Z757-F1
#
_cell.length_a   1.000
_cell.length_b   1.000
_cell.length_c   1.000
_cell.angle_alpha   90.00
_cell.angle_beta   90.00
_cell.angle_gamma   90.00
#
_symmetry.space_group_name_H-M   'P 1'
#
loop_
_entity.id
_entity.type
_entity.pdbx_description
1 polymer ?
#
loop_
_entity_poly.entity_id
_entity_poly.type
_entity_poly.pdbx_seq_one_letter_code
_entity_poly.pdbx_strand_id
1 'polypeptide(L)'
;MIHQHIDMTTTTTSRTTSAYPSCQNIPKDDKSVLRRLFVSRFGAHGRCVEIDYAQLEIVVLALLCKDPKFLSDLRSGVDFHVKRAAAFSGRSYEEIINGYKAHDNTYVELRRRAKRFSFQRLYGAGVRLLHKSTGIPVCDLNTLIDTEAREYPRITSFHRLTRAVALRAQNPGLPTHLLVELPTGVRMSHRTRDVVFNLPPVKNYPIQGYGAELVQIMLGCVLRRFV
;
A
#
# COMPACT_ATOMS: atom_id res chain seq x y z
N MET A 1 25.53 -9.00 -19.98
CA MET A 1 24.81 -7.97 -19.21
C MET A 1 23.32 -8.26 -19.36
N ILE A 2 22.52 -8.28 -18.29
CA ILE A 2 21.08 -8.53 -18.38
C ILE A 2 20.39 -7.20 -18.63
N HIS A 3 19.61 -7.10 -19.69
CA HIS A 3 18.79 -5.94 -20.00
C HIS A 3 17.33 -6.34 -19.86
N GLN A 4 16.60 -5.70 -18.95
CA GLN A 4 15.16 -5.89 -18.81
C GLN A 4 14.41 -4.92 -19.73
N HIS A 5 13.26 -5.35 -20.24
CA HIS A 5 12.30 -4.47 -20.90
C HIS A 5 11.38 -3.86 -19.85
N ILE A 6 11.36 -2.53 -19.74
CA ILE A 6 10.46 -1.78 -18.85
C ILE A 6 9.31 -1.22 -19.69
N ASP A 7 8.09 -1.54 -19.30
CA ASP A 7 6.87 -1.03 -19.93
C ASP A 7 6.11 -0.14 -18.95
N MET A 8 5.69 1.03 -19.42
CA MET A 8 4.96 2.05 -18.64
C MET A 8 3.48 2.18 -19.03
N THR A 9 3.04 1.44 -20.04
CA THR A 9 1.75 1.59 -20.72
C THR A 9 0.81 0.40 -20.54
N THR A 10 1.35 -0.77 -20.19
CA THR A 10 0.56 -2.00 -20.05
C THR A 10 -0.42 -2.00 -18.87
N THR A 11 -0.12 -1.31 -17.77
CA THR A 11 -0.96 -1.38 -16.56
C THR A 11 -1.99 -0.26 -16.49
N THR A 12 -3.19 -0.59 -15.97
CA THR A 12 -4.25 0.39 -15.71
C THR A 12 -3.98 1.27 -14.48
N THR A 13 -3.01 0.89 -13.64
CA THR A 13 -2.62 1.59 -12.41
C THR A 13 -1.34 2.42 -12.57
N SER A 14 -0.94 2.74 -13.81
CA SER A 14 0.28 3.48 -14.14
C SER A 14 1.58 2.87 -13.57
N ARG A 15 1.55 1.64 -13.06
CA ARG A 15 2.74 0.93 -12.58
C ARG A 15 3.60 0.51 -13.77
N THR A 16 4.90 0.70 -13.62
CA THR A 16 5.87 0.12 -14.55
C THR A 16 5.93 -1.40 -14.38
N THR A 17 5.99 -2.14 -15.47
CA THR A 17 6.22 -3.59 -15.47
C THR A 17 7.58 -3.92 -16.08
N SER A 18 8.17 -5.04 -15.66
CA SER A 18 9.40 -5.57 -16.25
C SER A 18 9.17 -6.94 -16.91
N ALA A 19 9.71 -7.13 -18.12
CA ALA A 19 9.67 -8.38 -18.87
C ALA A 19 11.01 -8.68 -19.56
N TYR A 20 11.18 -9.94 -19.99
CA TYR A 20 12.32 -10.42 -20.79
C TYR A 20 13.73 -10.03 -20.28
N PRO A 21 14.15 -10.40 -19.05
CA PRO A 21 13.44 -11.09 -17.98
C PRO A 21 12.76 -10.13 -16.99
N SER A 22 11.83 -10.64 -16.18
CA SER A 22 11.14 -9.84 -15.16
C SER A 22 11.99 -9.72 -13.88
N CYS A 23 12.68 -8.60 -13.69
CA CYS A 23 13.46 -8.37 -12.47
C CYS A 23 12.59 -7.96 -11.27
N GLN A 24 11.35 -7.54 -11.48
CA GLN A 24 10.41 -7.20 -10.40
C GLN A 24 9.94 -8.43 -9.60
N ASN A 25 9.83 -9.59 -10.26
CA ASN A 25 9.31 -10.82 -9.66
C ASN A 25 10.38 -11.70 -9.02
N ILE A 26 11.61 -11.20 -8.89
CA ILE A 26 12.69 -11.94 -8.22
C ILE A 26 12.37 -12.05 -6.73
N PRO A 27 12.30 -13.28 -6.16
CA PRO A 27 11.99 -13.46 -4.75
C PRO A 27 12.96 -12.68 -3.85
N LYS A 28 12.48 -12.29 -2.68
CA LYS A 28 13.29 -11.62 -1.66
C LYS A 28 14.31 -12.59 -1.06
N ASP A 29 15.36 -12.08 -0.44
CA ASP A 29 16.49 -12.88 0.05
C ASP A 29 16.11 -13.94 1.09
N ASP A 30 15.00 -13.76 1.81
CA ASP A 30 14.43 -14.77 2.71
C ASP A 30 13.91 -16.01 1.96
N LYS A 31 13.73 -15.91 0.64
CA LYS A 31 13.16 -16.94 -0.24
C LYS A 31 14.08 -17.35 -1.39
N SER A 32 15.10 -16.56 -1.74
CA SER A 32 16.01 -16.88 -2.84
C SER A 32 17.31 -16.09 -2.80
N VAL A 33 18.40 -16.74 -3.20
CA VAL A 33 19.74 -16.13 -3.32
C VAL A 33 19.93 -15.33 -4.61
N LEU A 34 18.94 -15.34 -5.52
CA LEU A 34 19.05 -14.77 -6.86
C LEU A 34 19.35 -13.26 -6.86
N ARG A 35 18.86 -12.51 -5.86
CA ARG A 35 19.16 -11.06 -5.75
C ARG A 35 20.66 -10.79 -5.57
N ARG A 36 21.40 -11.72 -4.94
CA ARG A 36 22.85 -11.59 -4.72
C ARG A 36 23.68 -11.74 -6.00
N LEU A 37 23.08 -12.22 -7.10
CA LEU A 37 23.74 -12.28 -8.41
C LEU A 37 23.84 -10.89 -9.05
N PHE A 38 23.04 -9.92 -8.61
CA PHE A 38 23.07 -8.56 -9.13
C PHE A 38 24.14 -7.74 -8.42
N VAL A 39 25.32 -7.67 -9.05
CA VAL A 39 26.48 -6.92 -8.55
C VAL A 39 26.71 -5.64 -9.36
N SER A 40 27.42 -4.67 -8.77
CA SER A 40 27.74 -3.43 -9.47
C SER A 40 28.66 -3.69 -10.66
N ARG A 41 28.36 -3.06 -11.81
CA ARG A 41 29.21 -3.14 -13.01
C ARG A 41 30.62 -2.57 -12.81
N PHE A 42 30.83 -1.79 -11.76
CA PHE A 42 32.12 -1.18 -11.43
C PHE A 42 32.91 -1.97 -10.37
N GLY A 43 32.51 -3.21 -10.08
CA GLY A 43 33.22 -4.09 -9.14
C GLY A 43 33.41 -3.46 -7.76
N ALA A 44 34.64 -3.53 -7.22
CA ALA A 44 34.97 -3.02 -5.89
C ALA A 44 34.78 -1.50 -5.72
N HIS A 45 34.86 -0.74 -6.82
CA HIS A 45 34.69 0.72 -6.85
C HIS A 45 33.23 1.15 -7.01
N GLY A 46 32.31 0.20 -7.22
CA GLY A 46 30.88 0.45 -7.36
C GLY A 46 30.08 0.00 -6.14
N ARG A 47 28.90 0.58 -5.97
CA ARG A 47 27.89 0.14 -5.01
C ARG A 47 26.52 0.10 -5.67
N CYS A 48 25.69 -0.85 -5.25
CA CYS A 48 24.27 -0.86 -5.54
C CYS A 48 23.56 -0.17 -4.37
N VAL A 49 22.62 0.72 -4.66
CA VAL A 49 21.84 1.45 -3.65
C VAL A 49 20.37 1.10 -3.84
N GLU A 50 19.72 0.69 -2.76
CA GLU A 50 18.28 0.47 -2.71
C GLU A 50 17.63 1.60 -1.90
N ILE A 51 16.59 2.20 -2.44
CA ILE A 51 15.81 3.26 -1.79
C ILE A 51 14.36 2.77 -1.76
N ASP A 52 13.89 2.39 -0.58
CA ASP A 52 12.50 1.94 -0.36
C ASP A 52 11.67 3.06 0.28
N TYR A 53 10.47 3.28 -0.24
CA TYR A 53 9.55 4.28 0.31
C TYR A 53 8.72 3.64 1.41
N ALA A 54 9.00 3.99 2.65
CA ALA A 54 8.26 3.47 3.79
C ALA A 54 6.77 3.85 3.70
N GLN A 55 5.90 2.84 3.71
CA GLN A 55 4.45 3.00 3.85
C GLN A 55 3.79 3.85 2.74
N LEU A 56 4.30 3.79 1.51
CA LEU A 56 3.79 4.58 0.39
C LEU A 56 2.26 4.51 0.24
N GLU A 57 1.66 3.33 0.36
CA GLU A 57 0.21 3.17 0.22
C GLU A 57 -0.59 3.89 1.32
N ILE A 58 -0.02 4.01 2.52
CA ILE A 58 -0.63 4.74 3.65
C ILE A 58 -0.54 6.24 3.41
N VAL A 59 0.62 6.72 2.93
CA VAL A 59 0.82 8.12 2.54
C VAL A 59 -0.18 8.50 1.45
N VAL A 60 -0.32 7.69 0.41
CA VAL A 60 -1.27 7.93 -0.67
C VAL A 60 -2.71 7.91 -0.17
N LEU A 61 -3.08 6.93 0.67
CA LEU A 61 -4.41 6.92 1.27
C LEU A 61 -4.69 8.23 2.03
N ALA A 62 -3.71 8.76 2.77
CA ALA A 62 -3.84 10.02 3.48
C ALA A 62 -4.04 11.21 2.56
N LEU A 63 -3.31 11.26 1.44
CA LEU A 63 -3.45 12.30 0.43
C LEU A 63 -4.82 12.27 -0.26
N LEU A 64 -5.38 11.08 -0.48
CA LEU A 64 -6.68 10.89 -1.13
C LEU A 64 -7.86 11.14 -0.18
N CYS A 65 -7.80 10.63 1.06
CA CYS A 65 -8.89 10.80 2.03
C CYS A 65 -8.86 12.17 2.72
N LYS A 66 -7.69 12.81 2.78
CA LYS A 66 -7.42 14.10 3.44
C LYS A 66 -7.95 14.16 4.87
N ASP A 67 -7.86 13.05 5.61
CA ASP A 67 -8.27 13.01 7.02
C ASP A 67 -7.28 13.83 7.88
N PRO A 68 -7.73 14.86 8.62
CA PRO A 68 -6.82 15.73 9.37
C PRO A 68 -6.00 15.00 10.42
N LYS A 69 -6.63 14.06 11.15
CA LYS A 69 -5.96 13.28 12.19
C LYS A 69 -4.96 12.32 11.56
N PHE A 70 -5.36 11.64 10.50
CA PHE A 70 -4.47 10.72 9.78
C PHE A 70 -3.25 11.44 9.18
N LEU A 71 -3.45 12.62 8.60
CA LEU A 71 -2.36 13.46 8.09
C LEU A 71 -1.45 13.96 9.21
N SER A 72 -2.01 14.31 10.37
CA SER A 72 -1.24 14.68 11.56
C SER A 72 -0.38 13.51 12.05
N ASP A 73 -0.97 12.33 12.20
CA ASP A 73 -0.27 11.12 12.64
C ASP A 73 0.87 10.75 11.66
N LEU A 74 0.62 10.87 10.34
CA LEU A 74 1.63 10.65 9.31
C LEU A 74 2.80 11.63 9.43
N ARG A 75 2.52 12.92 9.65
CA ARG A 75 3.55 13.97 9.82
C ARG A 75 4.34 13.81 11.12
N SER A 76 3.71 13.30 12.17
CA SER A 76 4.34 13.00 13.45
C SER A 76 5.17 11.71 13.44
N GLY A 77 5.25 11.00 12.30
CA GLY A 77 6.04 9.78 12.16
C GLY A 77 5.43 8.56 12.87
N VAL A 78 4.11 8.56 13.07
CA VAL A 78 3.41 7.41 13.68
C VAL A 78 3.52 6.19 12.77
N ASP A 79 4.05 5.09 13.30
CA ASP A 79 4.05 3.82 12.58
C ASP A 79 2.67 3.17 12.68
N PHE A 80 1.88 3.31 11.62
CA PHE A 80 0.53 2.73 11.55
C PHE A 80 0.48 1.20 11.65
N HIS A 81 1.57 0.48 11.37
CA HIS A 81 1.62 -0.96 11.62
C HIS A 81 1.77 -1.24 13.11
N VAL A 82 2.59 -0.45 13.81
CA VAL A 82 2.72 -0.52 15.27
C VAL A 82 1.42 -0.10 15.95
N LYS A 83 0.79 0.99 15.51
CA LYS A 83 -0.51 1.45 16.05
C LYS A 83 -1.59 0.37 15.92
N ARG A 84 -1.65 -0.32 14.78
CA ARG A 84 -2.56 -1.46 14.61
C ARG A 84 -2.15 -2.68 15.42
N ALA A 85 -0.85 -2.95 15.55
CA ALA A 85 -0.34 -4.02 16.41
C ALA A 85 -0.75 -3.81 17.87
N ALA A 86 -0.62 -2.59 18.40
CA ALA A 86 -1.05 -2.22 19.74
C ALA A 86 -2.52 -2.55 19.95
N ALA A 87 -3.36 -2.16 18.99
CA ALA A 87 -4.81 -2.29 19.09
C ALA A 87 -5.32 -3.75 19.18
N PHE A 88 -4.60 -4.76 18.67
CA PHE A 88 -5.00 -6.17 18.80
C PHE A 88 -4.15 -7.00 19.76
N SER A 89 -2.97 -6.51 20.17
CA SER A 89 -2.10 -7.22 21.11
C SER A 89 -2.37 -6.86 22.57
N GLY A 90 -3.10 -5.78 22.82
CA GLY A 90 -3.31 -5.23 24.16
C GLY A 90 -2.09 -4.54 24.75
N ARG A 91 -1.01 -4.40 23.97
CA ARG A 91 0.24 -3.70 24.35
C ARG A 91 0.20 -2.24 23.93
N SER A 92 0.98 -1.40 24.62
CA SER A 92 1.07 0.03 24.25
C SER A 92 1.85 0.23 22.94
N TYR A 93 1.64 1.38 22.31
CA TYR A 93 2.40 1.76 21.12
C TYR A 93 3.90 1.87 21.46
N GLU A 94 4.22 2.44 22.63
CA GLU A 94 5.57 2.65 23.14
C GLU A 94 6.31 1.33 23.38
N GLU A 95 5.64 0.34 23.97
CA GLU A 95 6.20 -0.99 24.19
C GLU A 95 6.59 -1.64 22.85
N ILE A 96 5.68 -1.61 21.89
CA ILE A 96 5.91 -2.27 20.60
C ILE A 96 6.96 -1.54 19.77
N ILE A 97 6.94 -0.20 19.71
CA ILE A 97 7.93 0.54 18.92
C ILE A 97 9.34 0.38 19.51
N ASN A 98 9.47 0.37 20.84
CA ASN A 98 10.76 0.19 21.50
C ASN A 98 11.28 -1.24 21.30
N GLY A 99 10.43 -2.26 21.47
CA GLY A 99 10.78 -3.64 21.18
C GLY A 99 11.14 -3.88 19.70
N TYR A 100 10.43 -3.24 18.78
CA TYR A 100 10.75 -3.29 17.34
C TYR A 100 12.11 -2.66 17.03
N LYS A 101 12.41 -1.49 17.60
CA LYS A 101 13.71 -0.82 17.45
C LYS A 101 14.85 -1.63 18.08
N ALA A 102 14.57 -2.36 19.16
CA ALA A 102 15.51 -3.29 19.77
C ALA A 102 15.70 -4.61 18.98
N HIS A 103 15.03 -4.76 17.83
CA HIS A 103 15.08 -5.97 16.98
C HIS A 103 14.64 -7.25 17.71
N ASP A 104 13.77 -7.13 18.71
CA ASP A 104 13.17 -8.28 19.38
C ASP A 104 12.18 -8.98 18.42
N ASN A 105 12.43 -10.27 18.20
CA ASN A 105 11.67 -11.11 17.27
C ASN A 105 10.15 -11.07 17.52
N THR A 106 9.73 -10.95 18.78
CA THR A 106 8.32 -10.90 19.17
C THR A 106 7.63 -9.68 18.57
N TYR A 107 8.24 -8.50 18.71
CA TYR A 107 7.68 -7.25 18.23
C TYR A 107 7.86 -7.07 16.72
N VAL A 108 8.95 -7.61 16.16
CA VAL A 108 9.15 -7.68 14.71
C VAL A 108 8.04 -8.52 14.05
N GLU A 109 7.74 -9.71 14.57
CA GLU A 109 6.67 -10.54 14.01
C GLU A 109 5.28 -9.92 14.26
N LEU A 110 5.07 -9.26 15.41
CA LEU A 110 3.83 -8.56 15.69
C LEU A 110 3.57 -7.44 14.67
N ARG A 111 4.60 -6.60 14.40
CA ARG A 111 4.53 -5.56 13.37
C ARG A 111 4.35 -6.17 11.97
N ARG A 112 4.98 -7.31 11.67
CA ARG A 112 4.82 -8.03 10.40
C ARG A 112 3.40 -8.55 10.20
N ARG A 113 2.77 -9.08 11.26
CA ARG A 113 1.36 -9.50 11.27
C ARG A 113 0.42 -8.32 11.04
N ALA A 114 0.66 -7.20 11.72
CA ALA A 114 -0.11 -5.97 11.53
C ALA A 114 0.07 -5.37 10.11
N LYS A 115 1.25 -5.49 9.53
CA LYS A 115 1.52 -5.12 8.13
C LYS A 115 0.66 -5.95 7.17
N ARG A 116 0.64 -7.28 7.32
CA ARG A 116 -0.23 -8.18 6.52
C ARG A 116 -1.70 -7.79 6.61
N PHE A 117 -2.18 -7.54 7.83
CA PHE A 117 -3.54 -7.03 8.07
C PHE A 117 -3.80 -5.71 7.32
N SER A 118 -2.92 -4.72 7.47
CA SER A 118 -3.05 -3.39 6.88
C SER A 118 -3.17 -3.47 5.35
N PHE A 119 -2.31 -4.26 4.71
CA PHE A 119 -2.35 -4.46 3.26
C PHE A 119 -3.67 -5.10 2.83
N GLN A 120 -4.08 -6.19 3.45
CA GLN A 120 -5.29 -6.90 3.05
C GLN A 120 -6.55 -6.05 3.29
N ARG A 121 -6.58 -5.29 4.38
CA ARG A 121 -7.69 -4.39 4.69
C ARG A 121 -7.79 -3.25 3.67
N LEU A 122 -6.65 -2.62 3.35
CA LEU A 122 -6.57 -1.63 2.29
C LEU A 122 -7.08 -2.20 0.97
N TYR A 123 -6.72 -3.46 0.70
CA TYR A 123 -7.15 -4.22 -0.46
C TYR A 123 -8.59 -4.76 -0.38
N GLY A 124 -9.39 -4.32 0.58
CA GLY A 124 -10.80 -4.66 0.66
C GLY A 124 -11.09 -6.12 1.04
N ALA A 125 -10.13 -6.84 1.62
CA ALA A 125 -10.37 -8.17 2.14
C ALA A 125 -11.47 -8.13 3.22
N GLY A 126 -12.42 -9.07 3.11
CA GLY A 126 -13.46 -9.26 4.12
C GLY A 126 -12.88 -9.79 5.44
N VAL A 127 -13.61 -9.59 6.54
CA VAL A 127 -13.19 -9.99 7.89
C VAL A 127 -12.82 -11.47 7.98
N ARG A 128 -13.53 -12.35 7.27
CA ARG A 128 -13.22 -13.80 7.20
C ARG A 128 -11.86 -14.09 6.56
N LEU A 129 -11.51 -13.38 5.48
CA LEU A 129 -10.21 -13.52 4.82
C LEU A 129 -9.09 -12.97 5.71
N LEU A 130 -9.34 -11.84 6.38
CA LEU A 130 -8.42 -11.23 7.35
C LEU A 130 -8.16 -12.18 8.52
N HIS A 131 -9.19 -12.84 9.05
CA HIS A 131 -9.02 -13.85 10.08
C HIS A 131 -8.12 -15.00 9.61
N LYS A 132 -8.40 -15.57 8.42
CA LYS A 132 -7.62 -16.70 7.88
C LYS A 132 -6.13 -16.37 7.67
N SER A 133 -5.82 -15.15 7.26
CA SER A 133 -4.44 -14.73 6.95
C SER A 133 -3.65 -14.24 8.16
N THR A 134 -4.33 -13.65 9.14
CA THR A 134 -3.70 -13.03 10.31
C THR A 134 -3.86 -13.85 11.57
N GLY A 135 -4.79 -14.80 11.63
CA GLY A 135 -5.15 -15.55 12.84
C GLY A 135 -5.76 -14.69 13.96
N ILE A 136 -6.11 -13.42 13.71
CA ILE A 136 -6.74 -12.53 14.70
C ILE A 136 -8.23 -12.92 14.82
N PRO A 137 -8.79 -13.09 16.03
CA PRO A 137 -10.22 -13.36 16.20
C PRO A 137 -11.13 -12.37 15.48
N VAL A 138 -12.28 -12.85 14.99
CA VAL A 138 -13.23 -12.04 14.22
C VAL A 138 -13.79 -10.88 15.04
N CYS A 139 -14.04 -11.09 16.34
CA CYS A 139 -14.50 -10.04 17.26
C CYS A 139 -13.48 -8.89 17.37
N ASP A 140 -12.20 -9.22 17.51
CA ASP A 140 -11.13 -8.24 17.63
C ASP A 140 -10.96 -7.49 16.32
N LEU A 141 -11.01 -8.20 15.18
CA LEU A 141 -10.97 -7.57 13.86
C LEU A 141 -12.10 -6.55 13.65
N ASN A 142 -13.33 -6.85 14.09
CA ASN A 142 -14.44 -5.90 14.01
C ASN A 142 -14.19 -4.69 14.90
N THR A 143 -13.74 -4.91 16.13
CA THR A 143 -13.42 -3.83 17.07
C THR A 143 -12.32 -2.91 16.55
N LEU A 144 -11.27 -3.49 15.93
CA LEU A 144 -10.21 -2.73 15.26
C LEU A 144 -10.76 -1.87 14.12
N ILE A 145 -11.61 -2.45 13.27
CA ILE A 145 -12.22 -1.75 12.14
C ILE A 145 -13.09 -0.60 12.63
N ASP A 146 -13.90 -0.82 13.67
CA ASP A 146 -14.79 0.20 14.22
C ASP A 146 -14.01 1.33 14.91
N THR A 147 -12.92 0.98 15.60
CA THR A 147 -12.02 1.96 16.22
C THR A 147 -11.31 2.80 15.17
N GLU A 148 -10.77 2.17 14.12
CA GLU A 148 -10.15 2.88 12.99
C GLU A 148 -11.16 3.78 12.26
N ALA A 149 -12.40 3.32 12.09
CA ALA A 149 -13.46 4.09 11.45
C ALA A 149 -13.88 5.32 12.27
N ARG A 150 -13.89 5.21 13.60
CA ARG A 150 -14.12 6.32 14.53
C ARG A 150 -12.94 7.29 14.56
N GLU A 151 -11.73 6.76 14.50
CA GLU A 151 -10.50 7.55 14.57
C GLU A 151 -10.23 8.35 13.28
N TYR A 152 -10.48 7.74 12.11
CA TYR A 152 -10.23 8.33 10.79
C TYR A 152 -11.50 8.30 9.91
N PRO A 153 -12.52 9.11 10.22
CA PRO A 153 -13.81 9.06 9.55
C PRO A 153 -13.73 9.33 8.03
N ARG A 154 -12.75 10.10 7.55
CA ARG A 154 -12.63 10.36 6.09
C ARG A 154 -12.09 9.16 5.32
N ILE A 155 -11.32 8.27 5.96
CA ILE A 155 -10.91 6.98 5.34
C ILE A 155 -12.16 6.14 5.05
N THR A 156 -13.07 6.04 6.02
CA THR A 156 -14.33 5.31 5.86
C THR A 156 -15.19 5.92 4.76
N SER A 157 -15.26 7.25 4.69
CA SER A 157 -15.99 7.98 3.66
C SER A 157 -15.42 7.72 2.25
N PHE A 158 -14.09 7.72 2.11
CA PHE A 158 -13.40 7.36 0.88
C PHE A 158 -13.70 5.91 0.45
N HIS A 159 -13.63 4.96 1.38
CA HIS A 159 -13.98 3.56 1.09
C HIS A 159 -15.46 3.34 0.79
N ARG A 160 -16.36 4.17 1.35
CA ARG A 160 -17.78 4.14 1.04
C ARG A 160 -18.05 4.67 -0.37
N LEU A 161 -17.38 5.75 -0.76
CA LEU A 161 -17.51 6.33 -2.11
C LEU A 161 -17.02 5.36 -3.19
N THR A 162 -15.82 4.79 -3.01
CA THR A 162 -15.26 3.76 -3.90
C THR A 162 -16.20 2.56 -4.03
N ARG A 163 -16.77 2.09 -2.91
CA ARG A 163 -17.78 1.01 -2.90
C ARG A 163 -19.08 1.41 -3.60
N ALA A 164 -19.54 2.65 -3.44
CA ALA A 164 -20.79 3.10 -4.04
C ALA A 164 -20.72 3.08 -5.56
N VAL A 165 -19.60 3.54 -6.14
CA VAL A 165 -19.34 3.45 -7.58
C VAL A 165 -19.32 2.00 -8.06
N ALA A 166 -18.72 1.10 -7.26
CA ALA A 166 -18.68 -0.31 -7.60
C ALA A 166 -20.06 -0.99 -7.59
N LEU A 167 -20.97 -0.57 -6.72
CA LEU A 167 -22.31 -1.16 -6.56
C LEU A 167 -23.38 -0.51 -7.43
N ARG A 168 -23.04 0.50 -8.24
CA ARG A 168 -23.98 1.26 -9.08
C ARG A 168 -24.77 0.36 -10.04
N ALA A 169 -24.19 -0.72 -10.55
CA ALA A 169 -24.89 -1.67 -11.44
C ALA A 169 -26.17 -2.25 -10.81
N GLN A 170 -26.18 -2.44 -9.49
CA GLN A 170 -27.32 -2.97 -8.73
C GLN A 170 -28.16 -1.86 -8.07
N ASN A 171 -27.66 -0.62 -8.08
CA ASN A 171 -28.28 0.52 -7.38
C ASN A 171 -28.18 1.79 -8.25
N PRO A 172 -29.14 2.02 -9.17
CA PRO A 172 -29.17 3.17 -10.09
C PRO A 172 -29.29 4.55 -9.42
N GLY A 173 -29.17 4.65 -8.09
CA GLY A 173 -29.04 5.90 -7.33
C GLY A 173 -27.59 6.27 -6.92
N LEU A 174 -26.61 5.36 -7.06
CA LEU A 174 -25.23 5.58 -6.59
C LEU A 174 -24.32 6.35 -7.58
N PRO A 175 -23.19 6.95 -7.18
CA PRO A 175 -22.31 7.64 -8.13
C PRO A 175 -21.87 6.75 -9.30
N THR A 176 -21.81 7.31 -10.52
CA THR A 176 -21.45 6.56 -11.75
C THR A 176 -19.94 6.45 -11.97
N HIS A 177 -19.18 7.35 -11.36
CA HIS A 177 -17.74 7.43 -11.50
C HIS A 177 -17.06 7.88 -10.22
N LEU A 178 -15.85 7.35 -9.99
CA LEU A 178 -14.87 7.94 -9.09
C LEU A 178 -13.75 8.51 -9.95
N LEU A 179 -13.58 9.83 -9.91
CA LEU A 179 -12.48 10.53 -10.55
C LEU A 179 -11.42 10.83 -9.50
N VAL A 180 -10.20 10.39 -9.77
CA VAL A 180 -9.01 10.74 -8.98
C VAL A 180 -8.01 11.39 -9.91
N GLU A 181 -7.66 12.63 -9.60
CA GLU A 181 -6.57 13.32 -10.28
C GLU A 181 -5.25 12.85 -9.67
N LEU A 182 -4.40 12.30 -10.53
CA LEU A 182 -3.08 11.80 -10.18
C LEU A 182 -2.07 12.97 -10.18
N PRO A 183 -0.88 12.82 -9.55
CA PRO A 183 0.12 13.88 -9.45
C PRO A 183 0.51 14.56 -10.77
N THR A 184 0.47 13.84 -11.89
CA THR A 184 0.78 14.38 -13.22
C THR A 184 -0.38 15.14 -13.88
N GLY A 185 -1.55 15.22 -13.24
CA GLY A 185 -2.78 15.79 -13.79
C GLY A 185 -3.62 14.78 -14.58
N VAL A 186 -3.14 13.54 -14.77
CA VAL A 186 -3.93 12.45 -15.36
C VAL A 186 -5.15 12.16 -14.48
N ARG A 187 -6.33 12.07 -15.09
CA ARG A 187 -7.57 11.76 -14.39
C ARG A 187 -7.92 10.30 -14.55
N MET A 188 -7.79 9.54 -13.47
CA MET A 188 -8.21 8.15 -13.43
C MET A 188 -9.70 8.06 -13.10
N SER A 189 -10.47 7.53 -14.06
CA SER A 189 -11.92 7.33 -13.95
C SER A 189 -12.24 5.86 -13.73
N HIS A 190 -12.94 5.53 -12.64
CA HIS A 190 -13.49 4.19 -12.44
C HIS A 190 -14.96 4.21 -12.83
N ARG A 191 -15.33 3.56 -13.94
CA ARG A 191 -16.72 3.51 -14.44
C ARG A 191 -17.35 2.16 -14.14
N THR A 192 -18.67 2.16 -13.96
CA THR A 192 -19.47 0.97 -13.63
C THR A 192 -19.31 -0.20 -14.62
N ARG A 193 -19.01 0.04 -15.90
CA ARG A 193 -18.80 -1.02 -16.91
C ARG A 193 -17.51 -1.82 -16.70
N ASP A 194 -16.51 -1.24 -16.05
CA ASP A 194 -15.25 -1.89 -15.70
C ASP A 194 -15.35 -2.65 -14.37
N VAL A 195 -16.47 -2.51 -13.66
CA VAL A 195 -16.74 -3.15 -12.37
C VAL A 195 -17.50 -4.44 -12.57
N VAL A 196 -16.82 -5.45 -13.12
CA VAL A 196 -17.17 -6.82 -12.78
C VAL A 196 -17.05 -6.90 -11.26
N PHE A 197 -18.11 -7.36 -10.56
CA PHE A 197 -18.37 -7.71 -9.13
C PHE A 197 -17.25 -7.71 -8.06
N ASN A 198 -15.99 -7.54 -8.43
CA ASN A 198 -14.81 -7.42 -7.61
C ASN A 198 -14.70 -6.00 -7.02
N LEU A 199 -15.12 -5.88 -5.76
CA LEU A 199 -14.90 -4.70 -4.90
C LEU A 199 -13.41 -4.40 -4.58
N PRO A 200 -12.49 -5.39 -4.49
CA PRO A 200 -11.08 -5.13 -4.18
C PRO A 200 -10.38 -4.22 -5.21
N PRO A 201 -10.40 -4.47 -6.53
CA PRO A 201 -9.72 -3.61 -7.51
C PRO A 201 -10.16 -2.14 -7.47
N VAL A 202 -11.47 -1.85 -7.34
CA VAL A 202 -12.00 -0.47 -7.32
C VAL A 202 -11.49 0.34 -6.13
N LYS A 203 -11.28 -0.29 -4.98
CA LYS A 203 -10.67 0.37 -3.82
C LYS A 203 -9.18 0.66 -4.01
N ASN A 204 -8.52 -0.18 -4.80
CA ASN A 204 -7.06 -0.26 -4.84
C ASN A 204 -6.47 0.60 -5.93
N TYR A 205 -7.11 0.63 -7.09
CA TYR A 205 -6.62 1.34 -8.25
C TYR A 205 -6.33 2.82 -7.96
N PRO A 206 -7.19 3.60 -7.27
CA PRO A 206 -6.88 4.96 -6.84
C PRO A 206 -5.54 5.10 -6.11
N ILE A 207 -5.30 4.21 -5.17
CA ILE A 207 -4.12 4.24 -4.31
C ILE A 207 -2.88 3.79 -5.09
N GLN A 208 -3.02 2.75 -5.91
CA GLN A 208 -1.91 2.20 -6.69
C GLN A 208 -1.50 3.15 -7.83
N GLY A 209 -2.47 3.75 -8.53
CA GLY A 209 -2.24 4.75 -9.58
C GLY A 209 -1.51 5.97 -9.06
N TYR A 210 -2.02 6.55 -7.98
CA TYR A 210 -1.40 7.74 -7.38
C TYR A 210 0.00 7.43 -6.84
N GLY A 211 0.17 6.27 -6.18
CA GLY A 211 1.49 5.83 -5.71
C GLY A 211 2.49 5.57 -6.83
N ALA A 212 2.04 5.01 -7.96
CA ALA A 212 2.91 4.74 -9.10
C ALA A 212 3.47 6.03 -9.72
N GLU A 213 2.61 7.04 -9.92
CA GLU A 213 3.06 8.34 -10.43
C GLU A 213 3.99 9.06 -9.46
N LEU A 214 3.72 9.00 -8.14
CA LEU A 214 4.64 9.53 -7.14
C LEU A 214 6.03 8.92 -7.29
N VAL A 215 6.13 7.59 -7.41
CA VAL A 215 7.40 6.88 -7.58
C VAL A 215 8.09 7.29 -8.88
N GLN A 216 7.36 7.42 -9.98
CA GLN A 216 7.92 7.87 -11.27
C GLN A 216 8.46 9.31 -11.20
N ILE A 217 7.73 10.21 -10.54
CA ILE A 217 8.18 11.59 -10.31
C ILE A 217 9.46 11.60 -9.47
N MET A 218 9.48 10.84 -8.37
CA MET A 218 10.67 10.70 -7.52
C MET A 218 11.87 10.17 -8.32
N LEU A 219 11.66 9.11 -9.12
CA LEU A 219 12.69 8.54 -9.98
C LEU A 219 13.22 9.57 -10.98
N GLY A 220 12.34 10.34 -11.61
CA GLY A 220 12.73 11.42 -12.52
C GLY A 220 13.55 12.51 -11.84
N CYS A 221 13.19 12.90 -10.61
CA CYS A 221 13.95 13.88 -9.82
C CYS A 221 15.33 13.35 -9.43
N VAL A 222 15.42 12.08 -9.01
CA VAL A 222 16.69 11.43 -8.69
C VAL A 222 17.56 11.32 -9.94
N LEU A 223 17.01 10.86 -11.06
CA LEU A 223 17.77 10.70 -12.30
C LEU A 223 18.37 12.03 -12.79
N ARG A 224 17.57 13.10 -12.81
CA ARG A 224 18.04 14.46 -13.16
C ARG A 224 19.08 15.04 -12.21
N ARG A 225 19.29 14.46 -11.03
CA ARG A 225 20.33 14.90 -10.10
C ARG A 225 21.71 14.32 -10.47
N PHE A 226 21.72 13.18 -11.15
CA PHE A 226 22.93 12.40 -11.49
C PHE A 226 23.30 12.42 -12.97
N VAL A 227 22.38 12.87 -13.84
CA VAL A 227 22.60 13.13 -15.27
C VAL A 227 22.70 14.64 -15.46
#